data_AF-A0A074ZQX1-F1
#
_entry.id   AF-A0A074ZQX1-F1
#
_cell.length_a   1.000
_cell.length_b   1.000
_cell.length_c   1.000
_cell.angle_alpha   90.00
_cell.angle_beta   90.00
_cell.angle_gamma   90.00
#
_symmetry.space_group_name_H-M   'P 1'
#
loop_
_entity.id
_entity.type
_entity.pdbx_description
1 polymer ?
#
loop_
_entity_poly.entity_id
_entity_poly.type
_entity_poly.pdbx_seq_one_letter_code
_entity_poly.pdbx_strand_id
1 'polypeptide(L)'
;MQRKIVRAKEGRYSGGDFLSCIEQMVLFEKYWISELDHAPRVLVHGDLSPNNIIVDEHYDVQGVIDLGWAEMVPLQFAAAYPRFLTHEPRPSTHSSSASFNYATTNTATMQQDRLVFRECVQARALSEGGIYQTYYDLLSRKDEVNRYWWFKAISEADKHKAMKSCNWAPDKSTPASPP
;
A
#
# COMPACT_ATOMS: atom_id res chain seq x y z
N MET A 1 9.53 -8.26 -11.41
CA MET A 1 10.14 -9.01 -10.28
C MET A 1 11.44 -9.74 -10.68
N GLN A 2 11.50 -10.41 -11.84
CA GLN A 2 12.70 -11.11 -12.35
C GLN A 2 14.02 -10.31 -12.24
N ARG A 3 14.02 -9.06 -12.72
CA ARG A 3 15.21 -8.17 -12.69
C ARG A 3 15.73 -7.93 -11.28
N LYS A 4 14.82 -7.85 -10.30
CA LYS A 4 15.17 -7.67 -8.89
C LYS A 4 15.87 -8.91 -8.32
N ILE A 5 15.37 -10.10 -8.63
CA ILE A 5 15.97 -11.38 -8.24
C ILE A 5 17.39 -11.52 -8.80
N VAL A 6 17.57 -11.18 -10.09
CA VAL A 6 18.90 -11.19 -10.73
C VAL A 6 19.86 -10.26 -9.99
N ARG A 7 19.45 -9.01 -9.74
CA ARG A 7 20.27 -8.05 -8.99
C ARG A 7 20.61 -8.54 -7.58
N ALA A 8 19.67 -9.20 -6.89
CA ALA A 8 19.90 -9.76 -5.56
C ALA A 8 20.91 -10.91 -5.59
N LYS A 9 20.82 -11.80 -6.59
CA LYS A 9 21.78 -12.90 -6.79
C LYS A 9 23.20 -12.39 -7.02
N GLU A 10 23.35 -11.24 -7.67
CA GLU A 10 24.64 -10.60 -7.96
C GLU A 10 25.13 -9.67 -6.84
N GLY A 11 24.41 -9.55 -5.72
CA GLY A 11 24.76 -8.62 -4.63
C GLY A 11 24.54 -7.13 -4.97
N ARG A 12 23.80 -6.82 -6.04
CA ARG A 12 23.52 -5.45 -6.55
C ARG A 12 22.16 -4.89 -6.11
N TYR A 13 21.50 -5.55 -5.16
CA TYR A 13 20.22 -5.11 -4.58
C TYR A 13 20.41 -4.87 -3.08
N SER A 14 20.23 -3.63 -2.65
CA SER A 14 20.41 -3.22 -1.26
C SER A 14 19.21 -3.51 -0.36
N GLY A 15 18.07 -3.91 -0.92
CA GLY A 15 16.83 -4.12 -0.18
C GLY A 15 16.65 -5.53 0.37
N GLY A 16 17.46 -6.50 -0.03
CA GLY A 16 17.31 -7.91 0.35
C GLY A 16 18.24 -8.83 -0.42
N ASP A 17 18.25 -10.09 -0.04
CA ASP A 17 19.02 -11.16 -0.68
C ASP A 17 18.20 -11.92 -1.74
N PHE A 18 18.81 -12.93 -2.35
CA PHE A 18 18.14 -13.78 -3.34
C PHE A 18 16.90 -14.48 -2.75
N LEU A 19 17.01 -15.03 -1.53
CA LEU A 19 15.93 -15.79 -0.90
C LEU A 19 14.71 -14.93 -0.60
N SER A 20 14.90 -13.75 0.00
CA SER A 20 13.83 -12.79 0.26
C SER A 20 13.14 -12.29 -1.01
N CYS A 21 13.86 -12.17 -2.13
CA CYS A 21 13.25 -11.87 -3.42
C CYS A 21 12.40 -13.05 -3.95
N ILE A 22 12.79 -14.30 -3.71
CA ILE A 22 11.99 -15.48 -4.06
C ILE A 22 10.74 -15.56 -3.18
N GLU A 23 10.86 -15.32 -1.88
CA GLU A 23 9.70 -15.27 -0.97
C GLU A 23 8.68 -14.21 -1.41
N GLN A 24 9.14 -13.02 -1.82
CA GLN A 24 8.26 -12.01 -2.40
C GLN A 24 7.54 -12.54 -3.65
N MET A 25 8.25 -13.29 -4.50
CA MET A 25 7.72 -13.81 -5.76
C MET A 25 6.68 -14.91 -5.53
N VAL A 26 6.84 -15.76 -4.51
CA VAL A 26 5.85 -16.79 -4.17
C VAL A 26 4.49 -16.17 -3.79
N LEU A 27 4.49 -14.94 -3.28
CA LEU A 27 3.26 -14.21 -2.93
C LEU A 27 2.56 -13.56 -4.14
N PHE A 28 3.14 -13.68 -5.34
CA PHE A 28 2.58 -13.10 -6.56
C PHE A 28 1.15 -13.59 -6.83
N GLU A 29 0.92 -14.90 -6.83
CA GLU A 29 -0.41 -15.48 -7.11
C GLU A 29 -1.47 -15.08 -6.07
N LYS A 30 -1.05 -14.72 -4.86
CA LYS A 30 -1.96 -14.29 -3.79
C LYS A 30 -2.39 -12.83 -3.93
N TYR A 31 -1.48 -11.96 -4.35
CA TYR A 31 -1.65 -10.51 -4.28
C TYR A 31 -1.87 -9.83 -5.63
N TRP A 32 -1.35 -10.42 -6.70
CA TRP A 32 -1.65 -10.00 -8.07
C TRP A 32 -3.07 -10.43 -8.45
N ILE A 33 -3.79 -9.55 -9.14
CA ILE A 33 -5.17 -9.82 -9.58
C ILE A 33 -5.16 -9.68 -11.10
N SER A 34 -5.05 -10.81 -11.79
CA SER A 34 -4.88 -10.87 -13.25
C SER A 34 -6.04 -10.24 -14.01
N GLU A 35 -7.25 -10.27 -13.44
CA GLU A 35 -8.46 -9.69 -14.03
C GLU A 35 -8.33 -8.16 -14.19
N LEU A 36 -7.46 -7.53 -13.41
CA LEU A 36 -7.22 -6.10 -13.43
C LEU A 36 -6.08 -5.67 -14.36
N ASP A 37 -5.43 -6.60 -15.06
CA ASP A 37 -4.35 -6.30 -16.01
C ASP A 37 -4.87 -5.57 -17.25
N HIS A 38 -6.15 -5.74 -17.55
CA HIS A 38 -6.86 -5.07 -18.65
C HIS A 38 -7.77 -3.93 -18.17
N ALA A 39 -7.81 -3.66 -16.87
CA ALA A 39 -8.61 -2.56 -16.33
C ALA A 39 -8.07 -1.20 -16.81
N PRO A 40 -8.93 -0.17 -16.89
CA PRO A 40 -8.48 1.18 -17.21
C PRO A 40 -7.36 1.62 -16.27
N ARG A 41 -6.34 2.27 -16.84
CA ARG A 41 -5.37 3.00 -16.03
C ARG A 41 -6.04 4.25 -15.50
N VAL A 42 -5.70 4.64 -14.28
CA VAL A 42 -6.26 5.82 -13.63
C VAL A 42 -5.16 6.83 -13.34
N LEU A 43 -5.50 8.11 -13.41
CA LEU A 43 -4.60 9.19 -13.06
C LEU A 43 -4.52 9.30 -11.54
N VAL A 44 -3.32 9.21 -11.00
CA VAL A 44 -3.04 9.50 -9.58
C VAL A 44 -2.16 10.73 -9.49
N HIS A 45 -2.31 11.51 -8.43
CA HIS A 45 -1.54 12.75 -8.20
C HIS A 45 -0.04 12.50 -7.99
N GLY A 46 0.34 11.34 -7.47
CA GLY A 46 1.73 10.98 -7.13
C GLY A 46 2.23 11.60 -5.81
N ASP A 47 1.88 12.85 -5.52
CA ASP A 47 2.24 13.55 -4.27
C ASP A 47 1.07 14.31 -3.62
N LEU A 48 -0.05 13.62 -3.35
CA LEU A 48 -1.19 14.27 -2.73
C LEU A 48 -0.92 14.49 -1.22
N SER A 49 -0.40 15.67 -0.89
CA SER A 49 -0.14 16.12 0.48
C SER A 49 -1.04 17.31 0.84
N PRO A 50 -1.21 17.66 2.13
CA PRO A 50 -2.00 18.84 2.52
C PRO A 50 -1.54 20.14 1.86
N ASN A 51 -0.25 20.28 1.56
CA ASN A 51 0.31 21.46 0.88
C ASN A 51 -0.18 21.58 -0.58
N ASN A 52 -0.67 20.49 -1.15
CA ASN A 52 -1.15 20.40 -2.54
C ASN A 52 -2.69 20.43 -2.63
N ILE A 53 -3.38 20.66 -1.50
CA ILE A 53 -4.84 20.78 -1.42
C ILE A 53 -5.17 22.21 -0.99
N ILE A 54 -5.90 22.93 -1.85
CA ILE A 54 -6.41 24.27 -1.55
C ILE A 54 -7.78 24.11 -0.91
N VAL A 55 -7.97 24.73 0.26
CA VAL A 55 -9.24 24.79 0.96
C VAL A 55 -9.65 26.24 1.21
N ASP A 56 -10.94 26.48 1.40
CA ASP A 56 -11.46 27.78 1.84
C ASP A 56 -11.48 27.93 3.38
N GLU A 57 -12.09 29.01 3.87
CA GLU A 57 -12.24 29.31 5.31
C GLU A 57 -13.09 28.27 6.08
N HIS A 58 -13.86 27.44 5.37
CA HIS A 58 -14.70 26.38 5.93
C HIS A 58 -14.08 24.99 5.79
N TYR A 59 -12.84 24.90 5.29
CA TYR A 59 -12.14 23.65 4.96
C TYR A 59 -12.76 22.87 3.79
N ASP A 60 -13.58 23.51 2.96
CA ASP A 60 -14.08 22.90 1.73
C ASP A 60 -12.98 22.90 0.66
N VAL A 61 -12.79 21.77 -0.01
CA VAL A 61 -11.75 21.61 -1.03
C VAL A 61 -12.08 22.44 -2.26
N GLN A 62 -11.24 23.44 -2.55
CA GLN A 62 -11.37 24.34 -3.70
C GLN A 62 -10.54 23.87 -4.89
N GLY A 63 -9.47 23.11 -4.66
CA GLY A 63 -8.62 22.62 -5.74
C GLY A 63 -7.48 21.72 -5.27
N VAL A 64 -6.86 21.07 -6.25
CA VAL A 64 -5.65 20.25 -6.07
C VAL A 64 -4.60 20.74 -7.07
N ILE A 65 -3.38 20.98 -6.59
CA ILE A 65 -2.28 21.59 -7.35
C ILE A 65 -1.02 20.72 -7.32
N ASP A 66 0.00 21.12 -8.07
CA ASP A 66 1.30 20.42 -8.15
C ASP A 66 1.19 18.99 -8.72
N LEU A 67 0.66 18.92 -9.94
CA LEU A 67 0.54 17.67 -10.70
C LEU A 67 1.87 17.20 -11.33
N GLY A 68 3.02 17.73 -10.88
CA GLY A 68 4.34 17.40 -11.45
C GLY A 68 4.73 15.91 -11.30
N TRP A 69 4.11 15.22 -10.34
CA TRP A 69 4.28 13.79 -10.08
C TRP A 69 3.08 12.95 -10.51
N ALA A 70 2.11 13.54 -11.22
CA ALA A 70 0.92 12.84 -11.62
C ALA A 70 1.25 11.78 -12.69
N GLU A 71 0.71 10.58 -12.52
CA GLU A 71 0.96 9.47 -13.44
C GLU A 71 -0.29 8.61 -13.66
N MET A 72 -0.38 8.03 -14.85
CA MET A 72 -1.36 6.99 -15.15
C MET A 72 -0.85 5.67 -14.59
N VAL A 73 -1.57 5.04 -13.65
CA VAL A 73 -1.17 3.76 -13.05
C VAL A 73 -2.26 2.71 -13.26
N PRO A 74 -1.91 1.41 -13.29
CA PRO A 74 -2.90 0.34 -13.23
C PRO A 74 -3.85 0.50 -12.04
N LEU A 75 -5.15 0.25 -12.26
CA LEU A 75 -6.18 0.42 -11.23
C LEU A 75 -5.86 -0.33 -9.93
N GLN A 76 -5.32 -1.55 -10.05
CA GLN A 76 -4.96 -2.38 -8.90
C GLN A 76 -3.84 -1.80 -8.00
N PHE A 77 -3.10 -0.80 -8.50
CA PHE A 77 -2.09 -0.04 -7.74
C PHE A 77 -2.65 1.28 -7.20
N ALA A 78 -3.57 1.91 -7.93
CA ALA A 78 -4.23 3.14 -7.48
C ALA A 78 -5.25 2.92 -6.36
N ALA A 79 -5.86 1.74 -6.31
CA ALA A 79 -6.83 1.34 -5.31
C ALA A 79 -6.17 1.03 -3.96
N ALA A 80 -5.69 2.09 -3.31
CA ALA A 80 -5.01 2.06 -2.03
C ALA A 80 -5.49 3.23 -1.17
N TYR A 81 -5.34 3.09 0.15
CA TYR A 81 -5.61 4.21 1.04
C TYR A 81 -4.65 5.40 0.75
N PRO A 82 -5.11 6.65 0.95
CA PRO A 82 -4.22 7.81 0.95
C PRO A 82 -3.02 7.56 1.85
N ARG A 83 -1.84 8.11 1.52
CA ARG A 83 -0.59 7.79 2.23
C ARG A 83 -0.67 7.99 3.75
N PHE A 84 -1.33 9.06 4.18
CA PHE A 84 -1.54 9.35 5.61
C PHE A 84 -2.45 8.34 6.31
N LEU A 85 -3.20 7.52 5.55
CA LEU A 85 -4.00 6.39 6.01
C LEU A 85 -3.32 5.03 5.84
N THR A 86 -2.01 4.98 5.61
CA THR A 86 -1.25 3.73 5.46
C THR A 86 -0.47 3.40 6.74
N HIS A 87 -0.33 2.11 7.03
CA HIS A 87 0.46 1.62 8.17
C HIS A 87 1.96 1.66 7.85
N GLU A 88 2.52 2.85 7.59
CA GLU A 88 3.91 2.99 7.11
C GLU A 88 4.93 2.46 8.13
N PRO A 89 5.78 1.48 7.76
CA PRO A 89 6.75 0.92 8.69
C PRO A 89 7.77 1.97 9.09
N ARG A 90 7.97 2.14 10.40
CA ARG A 90 9.00 3.02 10.96
C ARG A 90 10.22 2.22 11.44
N PRO A 91 11.46 2.66 11.19
CA PRO A 91 12.64 2.05 11.79
C PRO A 91 12.53 2.10 13.32
N SER A 92 12.80 0.98 13.99
CA SER A 92 12.90 0.96 15.45
C SER A 92 14.22 1.61 15.88
N THR A 93 14.16 2.57 16.78
CA THR A 93 15.33 3.27 17.34
C THR A 93 16.12 2.43 18.35
N HIS A 94 15.70 1.20 18.66
CA HIS A 94 16.19 0.44 19.83
C HIS A 94 16.82 -0.93 19.53
N SER A 95 17.04 -1.32 18.26
CA SER A 95 17.69 -2.59 17.93
C SER A 95 18.90 -2.39 17.03
N SER A 96 19.97 -3.14 17.33
CA SER A 96 21.20 -3.25 16.54
C SER A 96 21.00 -3.94 15.18
N SER A 97 19.83 -4.55 14.96
CA SER A 97 19.32 -4.99 13.66
C SER A 97 18.24 -4.04 13.16
N ALA A 98 18.14 -3.81 11.85
CA ALA A 98 17.08 -2.98 11.25
C ALA A 98 15.70 -3.63 11.49
N SER A 99 15.06 -3.32 12.61
CA SER A 99 13.70 -3.77 12.91
C SER A 99 12.72 -2.66 12.55
N PHE A 100 11.56 -3.02 12.02
CA PHE A 100 10.53 -2.09 11.57
C PHE A 100 9.26 -2.27 12.39
N ASN A 101 8.62 -1.17 12.77
CA ASN A 101 7.40 -1.17 13.56
C ASN A 101 6.22 -0.59 12.76
N TYR A 102 5.29 -1.46 12.38
CA TYR A 102 4.03 -1.11 11.69
C TYR A 102 2.93 -0.65 12.65
N ALA A 103 3.00 -1.06 13.93
CA ALA A 103 1.97 -0.77 14.94
C ALA A 103 1.95 0.71 15.34
N THR A 104 3.09 1.42 15.29
CA THR A 104 3.17 2.86 15.63
C THR A 104 2.20 3.73 14.84
N THR A 105 1.86 3.31 13.61
CA THR A 105 0.93 4.03 12.73
C THR A 105 -0.50 3.49 12.78
N ASN A 106 -0.77 2.40 13.50
CA ASN A 106 -2.10 1.80 13.62
C ASN A 106 -2.84 2.29 14.87
N THR A 107 -3.13 3.59 14.92
CA THR A 107 -3.89 4.19 16.03
C THR A 107 -5.39 3.96 15.88
N ALA A 108 -6.16 4.13 16.96
CA ALA A 108 -7.62 4.07 16.91
C ALA A 108 -8.20 5.12 15.91
N THR A 109 -7.63 6.32 15.89
CA THR A 109 -7.97 7.36 14.92
C THR A 109 -7.73 6.89 13.49
N MET A 110 -6.56 6.30 13.21
CA MET A 110 -6.24 5.74 11.89
C MET A 110 -7.26 4.69 11.43
N GLN A 111 -7.66 3.80 12.34
CA GLN A 111 -8.65 2.76 12.04
C GLN A 111 -10.02 3.36 11.72
N GLN A 112 -10.43 4.38 12.48
CA GLN A 112 -11.68 5.09 12.23
C GLN A 112 -11.65 5.86 10.91
N ASP A 113 -10.56 6.58 10.61
CA ASP A 113 -10.43 7.35 9.38
C ASP A 113 -10.41 6.44 8.14
N ARG A 114 -9.76 5.27 8.24
CA ARG A 114 -9.80 4.23 7.20
C ARG A 114 -11.21 3.68 7.00
N LEU A 115 -11.98 3.49 8.09
CA LEU A 115 -13.37 3.07 8.00
C LEU A 115 -14.21 4.10 7.24
N VAL A 116 -14.13 5.37 7.64
CA VAL A 116 -14.86 6.48 6.99
C VAL A 116 -14.47 6.59 5.52
N PHE A 117 -13.17 6.56 5.20
CA PHE A 117 -12.70 6.60 3.82
C PHE A 117 -13.29 5.45 2.99
N ARG A 118 -13.27 4.22 3.53
CA ARG A 118 -13.82 3.05 2.85
C ARG A 118 -15.34 3.16 2.66
N GLU A 119 -16.07 3.69 3.63
CA GLU A 119 -17.51 3.95 3.51
C GLU A 119 -17.82 4.99 2.41
N CYS A 120 -17.00 6.04 2.28
CA CYS A 120 -17.14 6.98 1.17
C CYS A 120 -16.93 6.29 -0.19
N VAL A 121 -15.90 5.44 -0.32
CA VAL A 121 -15.69 4.67 -1.57
C VAL A 121 -16.84 3.69 -1.80
N GLN A 122 -17.37 3.06 -0.75
CA GLN A 122 -18.52 2.16 -0.83
C GLN A 122 -19.78 2.87 -1.36
N ALA A 123 -20.07 4.06 -0.83
CA ALA A 123 -21.21 4.85 -1.29
C ALA A 123 -21.13 5.13 -2.80
N ARG A 124 -19.93 5.46 -3.29
CA ARG A 124 -19.68 5.63 -4.74
C ARG A 124 -19.76 4.32 -5.52
N ALA A 125 -19.28 3.22 -4.96
CA ALA A 125 -19.42 1.91 -5.58
C ALA A 125 -20.89 1.54 -5.78
N LEU A 126 -21.76 1.81 -4.80
CA LEU A 126 -23.19 1.54 -4.87
C LEU A 126 -23.93 2.43 -5.87
N SER A 127 -23.52 3.69 -6.02
CA SER A 127 -24.19 4.64 -6.93
C SER A 127 -23.66 4.60 -8.36
N GLU A 128 -22.35 4.41 -8.54
CA GLU A 128 -21.67 4.56 -9.84
C GLU A 128 -21.12 3.22 -10.39
N GLY A 129 -20.88 2.21 -9.54
CA GLY A 129 -20.33 0.92 -9.96
C GLY A 129 -18.93 1.01 -10.60
N GLY A 130 -18.64 0.10 -11.55
CA GLY A 130 -17.42 0.15 -12.37
C GLY A 130 -16.12 0.22 -11.57
N ILE A 131 -15.29 1.23 -11.85
CA ILE A 131 -13.99 1.42 -11.19
C ILE A 131 -14.11 1.59 -9.67
N TYR A 132 -15.23 2.17 -9.18
CA TYR A 132 -15.44 2.40 -7.76
C TYR A 132 -15.74 1.09 -7.03
N GLN A 133 -16.46 0.17 -7.68
CA GLN A 133 -16.65 -1.18 -7.15
C GLN A 133 -15.31 -1.90 -6.99
N THR A 134 -14.48 -1.89 -8.03
CA THR A 134 -13.12 -2.46 -7.95
C THR A 134 -12.29 -1.80 -6.85
N TYR A 135 -12.36 -0.48 -6.72
CA TYR A 135 -11.64 0.25 -5.67
C TYR A 135 -12.10 -0.21 -4.28
N TYR A 136 -13.41 -0.27 -4.05
CA TYR A 136 -13.99 -0.73 -2.79
C TYR A 136 -13.59 -2.17 -2.47
N ASP A 137 -13.68 -3.08 -3.44
CA ASP A 137 -13.35 -4.50 -3.26
C ASP A 137 -11.90 -4.67 -2.82
N LEU A 138 -10.99 -3.91 -3.42
CA LEU A 138 -9.56 -3.94 -3.08
C LEU A 138 -9.29 -3.39 -1.68
N LEU A 139 -9.92 -2.27 -1.29
CA LEU A 139 -9.79 -1.69 0.06
C LEU A 139 -10.44 -2.56 1.15
N SER A 140 -11.40 -3.40 0.77
CA SER A 140 -12.17 -4.26 1.67
C SER A 140 -11.55 -5.63 1.88
N ARG A 141 -10.45 -5.94 1.18
CA ARG A 141 -9.73 -7.20 1.36
C ARG A 141 -9.23 -7.34 2.80
N LYS A 142 -9.40 -8.53 3.37
CA LYS A 142 -8.87 -8.88 4.70
C LYS A 142 -7.33 -8.76 4.77
N ASP A 143 -6.65 -8.94 3.65
CA ASP A 143 -5.20 -8.87 3.53
C ASP A 143 -4.72 -7.58 2.83
N GLU A 144 -5.55 -6.52 2.78
CA GLU A 144 -5.25 -5.27 2.10
C GLU A 144 -3.90 -4.68 2.53
N VAL A 145 -3.64 -4.61 3.84
CA VAL A 145 -2.39 -4.06 4.38
C VAL A 145 -1.18 -4.87 3.90
N ASN A 146 -1.28 -6.19 3.94
CA ASN A 146 -0.20 -7.08 3.49
C ASN A 146 0.03 -6.94 1.99
N ARG A 147 -1.06 -6.88 1.20
CA ARG A 147 -1.03 -6.69 -0.25
C ARG A 147 -0.39 -5.34 -0.63
N TYR A 148 -0.84 -4.25 0.01
CA TYR A 148 -0.33 -2.91 -0.23
C TYR A 148 1.18 -2.84 -0.01
N TRP A 149 1.66 -3.32 1.13
CA TRP A 149 3.09 -3.28 1.42
C TRP A 149 3.91 -4.27 0.58
N TRP A 150 3.32 -5.38 0.16
CA TRP A 150 3.95 -6.27 -0.81
C TRP A 150 4.20 -5.56 -2.15
N PHE A 151 3.25 -4.76 -2.65
CA PHE A 151 3.43 -3.95 -3.86
C PHE A 151 4.52 -2.90 -3.68
N LYS A 152 4.47 -2.12 -2.60
CA LYS A 152 5.49 -1.08 -2.35
C LYS A 152 6.89 -1.70 -2.24
N ALA A 153 7.00 -2.87 -1.61
CA ALA A 153 8.25 -3.61 -1.52
C ALA A 153 8.77 -4.10 -2.89
N ILE A 154 8.01 -4.09 -3.98
CA ILE A 154 8.51 -4.49 -5.31
C ILE A 154 9.62 -3.54 -5.77
N SER A 155 9.37 -2.23 -5.67
CA SER A 155 10.27 -1.17 -6.13
C SER A 155 11.07 -0.50 -5.02
N GLU A 156 10.61 -0.55 -3.76
CA GLU A 156 11.23 0.16 -2.65
C GLU A 156 12.06 -0.78 -1.76
N ALA A 157 13.38 -0.57 -1.76
CA ALA A 157 14.35 -1.39 -1.04
C ALA A 157 14.07 -1.42 0.48
N ASP A 158 13.77 -0.28 1.09
CA ASP A 158 13.53 -0.22 2.54
C ASP A 158 12.20 -0.86 2.93
N LYS A 159 11.17 -0.76 2.07
CA LYS A 159 9.90 -1.49 2.31
C LYS A 159 10.07 -2.99 2.15
N HIS A 160 10.96 -3.45 1.26
CA HIS A 160 11.30 -4.87 1.19
C HIS A 160 11.98 -5.37 2.47
N LYS A 161 12.95 -4.62 3.02
CA LYS A 161 13.56 -4.96 4.32
C LYS A 161 12.50 -5.03 5.42
N ALA A 162 11.60 -4.05 5.46
CA ALA A 162 10.51 -4.00 6.42
C ALA A 162 9.59 -5.22 6.31
N MET A 163 9.14 -5.55 5.10
CA MET A 163 8.30 -6.72 4.86
C MET A 163 9.01 -8.02 5.21
N LYS A 164 10.30 -8.16 4.87
CA LYS A 164 11.07 -9.33 5.25
C LYS A 164 11.19 -9.46 6.78
N SER A 165 11.36 -8.36 7.50
CA SER A 165 11.46 -8.37 8.97
C SER A 165 10.19 -8.85 9.67
N CYS A 166 9.03 -8.75 9.02
CA CYS A 166 7.75 -9.24 9.53
C CYS A 166 7.24 -10.49 8.79
N ASN A 167 8.11 -11.24 8.10
CA ASN A 167 7.74 -12.42 7.31
C ASN A 167 6.59 -12.18 6.33
N TRP A 168 6.58 -11.01 5.69
CA TRP A 168 5.58 -10.59 4.72
C TRP A 168 4.15 -10.47 5.26
N ALA A 169 4.00 -10.36 6.59
CA ALA A 169 2.72 -10.23 7.30
C ALA A 169 2.76 -9.06 8.31
N PRO A 170 2.72 -7.80 7.82
CA PRO A 170 2.73 -6.62 8.69
C PRO A 170 1.49 -6.49 9.57
N ASP A 171 0.34 -6.98 9.12
CA ASP A 171 -0.88 -7.01 9.91
C ASP A 171 -0.96 -8.31 10.72
N LYS A 172 -0.48 -8.29 11.97
CA LYS A 172 -0.60 -9.41 12.92
C LYS A 172 -1.88 -9.34 13.76
N SER A 173 -2.88 -8.53 13.38
CA SER A 173 -4.09 -8.33 14.19
C SER A 173 -5.03 -9.55 14.29
N THR A 174 -4.66 -10.70 13.74
CA THR A 174 -5.33 -11.98 14.03
C THR A 174 -4.39 -12.88 14.83
N PRO A 175 -4.63 -13.11 16.14
CA PRO A 175 -4.05 -14.27 16.80
C PRO A 175 -4.51 -15.52 16.04
N ALA A 176 -3.61 -16.48 15.83
CA ALA A 176 -3.99 -17.80 15.35
C ALA A 176 -5.10 -18.32 16.27
N SER A 177 -6.27 -18.65 15.72
CA SER A 177 -7.28 -19.40 16.47
C SER A 177 -6.59 -20.66 17.03
N PRO A 178 -6.70 -20.95 18.33
CA PRO A 178 -6.20 -22.20 18.87
C PRO A 178 -6.94 -23.39 18.25
N PRO A 179 -6.31 -24.58 18.23
CA PRO A 179 -6.85 -25.79 17.62
C PRO A 179 -8.20 -26.23 18.20
#